data_AF-A0A3B0YAA5-F1
#
_entry.id   AF-A0A3B0YAA5-F1
#
_cell.length_a   1.000
_cell.length_b   1.000
_cell.length_c   1.000
_cell.angle_alpha   90.00
_cell.angle_beta   90.00
_cell.angle_gamma   90.00
#
_symmetry.space_group_name_H-M   'P 1'
#
loop_
_entity.id
_entity.type
_entity.pdbx_description
1 polymer ?
#
loop_
_entity_poly.entity_id
_entity_poly.type
_entity_poly.pdbx_seq_one_letter_code
_entity_poly.pdbx_strand_id
1 'polypeptide(L)'
;MLDQGYTVREAATAMNVSNSAMDKWVRQLKKERRGVLNSPTALTIEQRKIKELETRIKRVELENEILKKATALLASDSLKNLR
;
A
#
# COMPACT_ATOMS: atom_id res chain seq x y z
N MET A 1 8.01 15.03 -20.77
CA MET A 1 8.25 13.58 -20.81
C MET A 1 7.73 12.95 -19.53
N LEU A 2 7.15 11.75 -19.61
CA LEU A 2 7.10 10.83 -18.48
C LEU A 2 8.52 10.32 -18.24
N ASP A 3 8.86 9.86 -17.03
CA ASP A 3 10.25 9.55 -16.62
C ASP A 3 10.98 8.53 -17.51
N GLN A 4 10.27 7.81 -18.38
CA GLN A 4 10.80 6.82 -19.32
C GLN A 4 10.92 7.30 -20.77
N GLY A 5 10.79 8.61 -21.05
CA GLY A 5 11.03 9.16 -22.39
C GLY A 5 9.92 8.93 -23.42
N TYR A 6 8.92 8.09 -23.12
CA TYR A 6 7.75 7.87 -23.97
C TYR A 6 6.86 9.12 -24.10
N THR A 7 6.34 9.34 -25.29
CA THR A 7 5.29 10.33 -25.54
C THR A 7 3.93 9.81 -25.03
N VAL A 8 3.03 10.74 -24.67
CA VAL A 8 1.66 10.42 -24.24
C VAL A 8 0.93 9.58 -25.31
N ARG A 9 1.28 9.79 -26.58
CA ARG A 9 0.68 9.12 -27.74
C ARG A 9 1.13 7.66 -27.86
N GLU A 10 2.42 7.39 -27.69
CA GLU A 10 2.96 6.03 -27.68
C GLU A 10 2.43 5.23 -26.50
N ALA A 11 2.37 5.84 -25.31
CA ALA A 11 1.77 5.23 -24.14
C ALA A 11 0.29 4.91 -24.36
N ALA A 12 -0.48 5.81 -24.98
CA ALA A 12 -1.88 5.60 -25.28
C ALA A 12 -2.10 4.42 -26.23
N THR A 13 -1.28 4.32 -27.28
CA THR A 13 -1.31 3.20 -28.23
C THR A 13 -0.91 1.89 -27.59
N ALA A 14 0.17 1.87 -26.79
CA ALA A 14 0.64 0.66 -26.09
C ALA A 14 -0.40 0.12 -25.09
N MET A 15 -1.14 1.02 -24.45
CA MET A 15 -2.19 0.69 -23.48
C MET A 15 -3.58 0.55 -24.11
N ASN A 16 -3.71 0.69 -25.44
CA ASN A 16 -4.96 0.68 -26.19
C ASN A 16 -6.05 1.62 -25.62
N VAL A 17 -5.66 2.82 -25.18
CA VAL A 17 -6.57 3.85 -24.65
C VAL A 17 -6.57 5.09 -25.55
N SER A 18 -7.62 5.90 -25.45
CA SER A 18 -7.67 7.18 -26.16
C SER A 18 -6.57 8.14 -25.67
N ASN A 19 -6.04 8.96 -26.58
CA ASN A 19 -5.04 9.99 -26.25
C ASN A 19 -5.50 10.96 -25.17
N SER A 20 -6.80 11.30 -25.13
CA SER A 20 -7.38 12.19 -24.14
C SER A 20 -7.47 11.55 -22.75
N ALA A 21 -7.72 10.24 -22.66
CA ALA A 21 -7.68 9.50 -21.39
C ALA A 21 -6.25 9.43 -20.85
N MET A 22 -5.28 9.12 -21.71
CA MET A 22 -3.86 9.08 -21.31
C MET A 22 -3.36 10.47 -20.88
N ASP A 23 -3.71 11.55 -21.58
CA ASP A 23 -3.34 12.92 -21.18
C ASP A 23 -3.92 13.29 -19.80
N LYS A 24 -5.18 12.91 -19.52
CA LYS A 24 -5.80 13.10 -18.20
C LYS A 24 -5.04 12.33 -17.11
N TRP A 25 -4.68 11.07 -17.34
CA TRP A 25 -3.92 10.27 -16.37
C TRP A 25 -2.52 10.84 -16.12
N VAL A 26 -1.84 11.32 -17.16
CA VAL A 26 -0.53 11.97 -17.02
C VAL A 26 -0.63 13.27 -16.21
N ARG A 27 -1.68 14.08 -16.44
CA ARG A 27 -1.93 15.29 -15.64
C ARG A 27 -2.23 14.96 -14.19
N GLN A 28 -3.02 13.90 -13.94
CA GLN A 28 -3.34 13.43 -12.61
C GLN A 28 -2.07 12.97 -11.87
N LEU A 29 -1.28 12.10 -12.49
CA LEU A 29 -0.01 11.60 -11.93
C LEU A 29 0.97 12.74 -11.62
N LYS A 30 1.07 13.75 -12.51
CA LYS A 30 1.91 14.93 -12.27
C LYS A 30 1.43 15.78 -11.09
N LYS A 31 0.13 15.82 -10.82
CA LYS A 31 -0.44 16.53 -9.67
C LYS A 31 -0.21 15.76 -8.38
N GLU A 32 -0.40 14.44 -8.40
CA GLU A 32 -0.09 13.54 -7.27
C GLU A 32 1.39 13.58 -6.88
N ARG A 33 2.31 13.54 -7.85
CA ARG A 33 3.75 13.69 -7.61
C ARG A 33 4.15 15.06 -7.03
N ARG A 34 3.34 16.09 -7.25
CA ARG A 34 3.51 17.42 -6.65
C ARG A 34 2.79 17.54 -5.29
N GLY A 35 2.31 16.45 -4.72
CA GLY A 35 1.57 16.42 -3.46
C GLY A 35 0.17 17.02 -3.54
N VAL A 36 -0.30 17.38 -4.74
CA VAL A 36 -1.66 17.90 -4.95
C VAL A 36 -2.57 16.71 -5.21
N LEU A 37 -3.10 16.15 -4.13
CA LEU A 37 -4.17 15.16 -4.18
C LEU A 37 -5.41 15.83 -4.79
N ASN A 38 -5.74 15.50 -6.05
CA ASN A 38 -7.02 15.95 -6.59
C ASN A 38 -8.13 15.05 -6.04
N SER A 39 -8.87 15.63 -5.10
CA SER A 39 -10.32 15.63 -5.03
C SER A 39 -11.02 14.65 -4.07
N PRO A 40 -12.13 15.09 -3.44
CA PRO A 40 -12.67 14.61 -2.18
C PRO A 40 -13.90 13.72 -2.40
N THR A 41 -13.71 12.56 -3.02
CA THR A 41 -14.81 11.60 -3.21
C THR A 41 -14.43 10.31 -2.51
N ALA A 42 -15.16 10.03 -1.43
CA ALA A 42 -15.28 8.76 -0.71
C ALA A 42 -14.20 7.72 -1.03
N LEU A 43 -13.26 7.54 -0.07
CA LEU A 43 -12.28 6.47 0.05
C LEU A 43 -12.25 5.51 -1.16
N THR A 44 -11.32 5.74 -2.08
CA THR A 44 -11.17 4.93 -3.30
C THR A 44 -11.05 3.45 -2.95
N ILE A 45 -11.43 2.55 -3.85
CA ILE A 45 -11.36 1.09 -3.61
C ILE A 45 -9.95 0.67 -3.17
N GLU A 46 -8.92 1.28 -3.79
CA GLU A 46 -7.52 1.10 -3.40
C GLU A 46 -7.24 1.57 -1.96
N GLN A 47 -7.72 2.76 -1.56
CA GLN A 47 -7.55 3.24 -0.18
C GLN A 47 -8.30 2.37 0.86
N ARG A 48 -9.47 1.82 0.49
CA ARG A 48 -10.18 0.83 1.33
C ARG A 48 -9.34 -0.42 1.52
N LYS A 49 -8.77 -0.93 0.43
CA LYS A 49 -7.93 -2.12 0.45
C LYS A 49 -6.66 -1.90 1.25
N ILE A 50 -6.02 -0.73 1.12
CA ILE A 50 -4.86 -0.35 1.94
C ILE A 50 -5.24 -0.35 3.42
N LYS A 51 -6.35 0.30 3.81
CA LYS A 51 -6.80 0.33 5.21
C LYS A 51 -7.12 -1.06 5.77
N GLU A 52 -7.74 -1.91 4.97
CA GLU A 52 -8.03 -3.30 5.35
C GLU A 52 -6.73 -4.07 5.61
N LEU A 53 -5.76 -3.97 4.69
CA LEU A 53 -4.46 -4.61 4.79
C LEU A 53 -3.68 -4.11 6.01
N GLU A 54 -3.65 -2.80 6.25
CA GLU A 54 -3.02 -2.22 7.45
C GLU A 54 -3.65 -2.76 8.74
N THR A 55 -4.97 -2.91 8.77
CA THR A 55 -5.68 -3.45 9.94
C THR A 55 -5.33 -4.92 10.17
N ARG A 56 -5.22 -5.71 9.09
CA ARG A 56 -4.80 -7.12 9.17
C ARG A 56 -3.37 -7.26 9.66
N ILE A 57 -2.45 -6.45 9.13
CA ILE A 57 -1.04 -6.45 9.54
C ILE A 57 -0.93 -6.15 11.04
N LYS A 58 -1.58 -5.08 11.52
CA LYS A 58 -1.56 -4.72 12.95
C LYS A 58 -2.07 -5.84 13.85
N ARG A 59 -3.12 -6.56 13.43
CA ARG A 59 -3.64 -7.72 14.18
C ARG A 59 -2.62 -8.85 14.25
N VAL A 60 -2.03 -9.21 13.11
CA VAL A 60 -1.04 -10.29 13.02
C VAL A 60 0.22 -9.95 13.83
N GLU A 61 0.66 -8.69 13.82
CA GLU A 61 1.78 -8.23 14.63
C GLU A 61 1.49 -8.35 16.13
N LEU A 62 0.29 -7.94 16.56
CA LEU A 62 -0.14 -8.08 17.95
C LEU A 62 -0.20 -9.55 18.40
N GLU A 63 -0.78 -10.43 17.58
CA GLU A 63 -0.85 -11.86 17.87
C GLU A 63 0.55 -12.47 17.97
N ASN A 64 1.46 -12.13 17.06
CA ASN A 64 2.85 -12.57 17.13
C ASN A 64 3.55 -12.08 18.40
N GLU A 65 3.35 -10.83 18.80
CA GLU A 65 3.93 -10.29 20.03
C GLU A 65 3.40 -11.02 21.28
N ILE A 66 2.12 -11.35 21.33
CA ILE A 66 1.53 -12.15 22.41
C ILE A 66 2.16 -13.54 22.43
N LEU A 67 2.27 -14.21 21.28
CA LEU A 67 2.84 -15.55 21.18
C LEU A 67 4.32 -15.58 21.60
N LYS A 68 5.12 -14.60 21.19
CA LYS A 68 6.51 -14.47 21.62
C LYS A 68 6.61 -14.32 23.13
N LYS A 69 5.78 -13.47 23.74
CA LYS A 69 5.76 -13.27 25.20
C LYS A 69 5.34 -14.54 25.95
N ALA A 70 4.31 -15.23 25.48
CA ALA A 70 3.88 -16.51 26.07
C ALA A 70 4.98 -17.57 25.98
N THR A 71 5.64 -17.68 24.83
CA THR A 71 6.74 -18.63 24.62
C THR A 71 7.93 -18.32 25.54
N ALA A 72 8.30 -17.04 25.67
CA ALA A 72 9.35 -16.62 26.58
C ALA A 72 9.01 -16.93 28.05
N LEU A 73 7.75 -16.71 28.45
CA LEU A 73 7.28 -17.02 29.79
C LEU A 73 7.36 -18.53 30.08
N LEU A 74 6.80 -19.36 29.19
CA LEU A 74 6.81 -20.82 29.34
C LEU A 74 8.22 -21.40 29.38
N ALA A 75 9.13 -20.90 28.54
CA ALA A 75 10.53 -21.27 28.57
C ALA A 75 11.18 -20.91 29.92
N SER A 76 10.87 -19.72 30.46
CA SER A 76 11.39 -19.29 31.77
C SER A 76 10.84 -20.14 32.92
N ASP A 77 9.57 -20.55 32.88
CA ASP A 77 8.96 -21.38 33.92
C ASP A 77 9.49 -22.81 33.90
N SER A 78 9.75 -23.36 32.71
CA SER A 78 10.41 -24.65 32.54
C SER A 78 11.81 -24.66 33.17
N LEU A 79 12.58 -23.58 32.98
CA LEU A 79 13.91 -23.44 33.58
C LEU A 79 13.88 -23.26 35.10
N LYS A 80 12.85 -22.61 35.65
CA LYS A 80 12.68 -22.46 37.11
C LYS A 80 12.31 -23.78 37.78
N ASN A 81 11.48 -24.61 37.13
CA ASN A 81 11.05 -25.90 37.67
C ASN A 81 12.15 -26.99 37.62
N LEU A 82 13.23 -26.76 36.86
CA LEU A 82 14.40 -27.64 36.77
C LEU A 82 15.48 -27.35 37.83
N ARG A 83 15.29 -26.32 38.66
CA ARG A 83 16.27 -25.83 39.63
C ARG A 83 15.80 -26.09 41.06
#